data_AF-W4IQI3-F1
#
_entry.id   AF-W4IQI3-F1
#
_cell.length_a   1.000
_cell.length_b   1.000
_cell.length_c   1.000
_cell.angle_alpha   90.00
_cell.angle_beta   90.00
_cell.angle_gamma   90.00
#
_symmetry.space_group_name_H-M   'P 1'
#
loop_
_entity.id
_entity.type
_entity.pdbx_description
1 polymer ?
#
loop_
_entity_poly.entity_id
_entity_poly.type
_entity_poly.pdbx_seq_one_letter_code
_entity_poly.pdbx_strand_id
1 'polypeptide(L)'
;MVEQFSTLQTDIQSDAIPTCVCEKSLADKVEKGCLRCAQNLGGVAPSLGVLGGIAEGALSVWKPAALEAAIAAAKEAGVATGLLEGIEAGRNAVIGGLQEHFFIKELGINSLDSFFTTKYYFDIKELATVILNQRNAMCGLPRKLGEDTCKQINIGIGTIGRNGERAAPGPGPIEQRLKGLAVEVKETADYVTETTTEKVTAELTTKQTTAINATYASYEITIIASIIAIIVIVLIMVIIYLILRYRRKKKMKKKLQYIKLLEE
;
A
#
# COMPACT_ATOMS: atom_id res chain seq x y z
N MET A 1 5.73 -18.49 -63.27
CA MET A 1 5.37 -17.12 -63.70
C MET A 1 6.17 -16.20 -62.79
N VAL A 2 7.49 -16.01 -62.96
CA VAL A 2 8.23 -15.26 -63.99
C VAL A 2 7.52 -13.96 -64.37
N GLU A 3 7.95 -12.87 -63.76
CA GLU A 3 7.86 -11.52 -64.31
C GLU A 3 9.27 -10.94 -64.43
N GLN A 4 9.49 -10.29 -65.57
CA GLN A 4 10.76 -9.93 -66.18
C GLN A 4 11.39 -8.69 -65.55
N PHE A 5 12.71 -8.73 -65.37
CA PHE A 5 13.57 -7.56 -65.28
C PHE A 5 13.72 -6.95 -66.68
N SER A 6 13.26 -5.72 -66.86
CA SER A 6 13.55 -4.90 -68.03
C SER A 6 14.96 -4.31 -67.93
N THR A 7 15.79 -4.68 -68.90
CA THR A 7 17.12 -4.18 -69.22
C THR A 7 17.07 -2.70 -69.61
N LEU A 8 17.71 -1.82 -68.83
CA LEU A 8 18.06 -0.46 -69.26
C LEU A 8 19.52 -0.44 -69.74
N GLN A 9 19.71 -0.05 -71.00
CA GLN A 9 20.99 0.02 -71.70
C GLN A 9 22.00 0.92 -70.98
N THR A 10 23.21 0.39 -70.80
CA THR A 10 24.43 1.15 -70.48
C THR A 10 25.05 1.64 -71.78
N ASP A 11 24.87 2.92 -72.10
CA ASP A 11 25.71 3.59 -73.08
C ASP A 11 25.92 5.05 -72.63
N ILE A 12 27.03 5.30 -71.94
CA ILE A 12 27.56 6.64 -71.70
C ILE A 12 29.04 6.59 -72.03
N GLN A 13 29.41 7.35 -73.06
CA GLN A 13 30.73 7.38 -73.67
C GLN A 13 31.83 7.92 -72.73
N SER A 14 33.04 7.41 -72.98
CA SER A 14 34.24 7.45 -72.15
C SER A 14 35.03 8.78 -72.17
N ASP A 15 34.52 9.88 -72.75
CA ASP A 15 35.39 10.99 -73.17
C ASP A 15 35.05 12.38 -72.59
N ALA A 16 34.38 12.46 -71.44
CA ALA A 16 34.15 13.72 -70.73
C ALA A 16 34.69 13.69 -69.28
N ILE A 17 36.01 13.63 -69.13
CA ILE A 17 36.73 13.72 -67.84
C ILE A 17 36.92 15.20 -67.46
N PRO A 18 36.80 15.58 -66.17
CA PRO A 18 37.97 16.21 -65.58
C PRO A 18 38.33 15.63 -64.20
N THR A 19 39.63 15.57 -63.97
CA THR A 19 40.35 15.23 -62.75
C THR A 19 39.83 16.00 -61.52
N CYS A 20 38.90 15.42 -60.76
CA CYS A 20 38.58 15.91 -59.43
C CYS A 20 39.56 15.36 -58.40
N VAL A 21 40.54 16.20 -58.06
CA VAL A 21 41.25 16.17 -56.78
C VAL A 21 40.23 15.87 -55.67
N CYS A 22 40.35 14.70 -55.02
CA CYS A 22 39.55 14.37 -53.85
C CYS A 22 40.05 15.19 -52.65
N GLU A 23 39.75 16.48 -52.65
CA GLU A 23 39.85 17.34 -51.49
C GLU A 23 38.83 16.85 -50.46
N LYS A 24 39.33 16.16 -49.42
CA LYS A 24 38.60 15.63 -48.24
C LYS A 24 37.20 15.07 -48.56
N SER A 25 37.13 13.74 -48.64
CA SER A 25 35.92 12.92 -48.58
C SER A 25 34.78 13.62 -47.82
N LEU A 26 33.60 13.69 -48.43
CA LEU A 26 32.37 14.23 -47.83
C LEU A 26 32.11 13.72 -46.40
N ALA A 27 32.58 12.52 -46.06
CA ALA A 27 32.53 11.98 -44.71
C ALA A 27 33.35 12.79 -43.67
N ASP A 28 34.51 13.34 -44.02
CA ASP A 28 35.35 14.18 -43.12
C ASP A 28 34.72 15.56 -42.88
N LYS A 29 33.95 16.07 -43.85
CA LYS A 29 33.16 17.32 -43.71
C LYS A 29 31.88 17.10 -42.88
N VAL A 30 31.19 15.97 -43.06
CA VAL A 30 30.00 15.63 -42.26
C VAL A 30 30.38 15.36 -40.79
N GLU A 31 31.52 14.71 -40.54
CA GLU A 31 32.02 14.45 -39.18
C GLU A 31 32.40 15.76 -38.44
N LYS A 32 33.01 16.73 -39.14
CA LYS A 32 33.30 18.06 -38.57
C LYS A 32 32.08 18.97 -38.44
N GLY A 33 31.10 18.84 -39.34
CA GLY A 33 29.82 19.57 -39.27
C GLY A 33 28.97 19.11 -38.09
N CYS A 34 28.91 17.80 -37.85
CA CYS A 34 28.18 17.19 -36.73
C CYS A 34 28.83 17.55 -35.37
N LEU A 35 30.17 17.51 -35.28
CA LEU A 35 30.91 17.95 -34.09
C LEU A 35 30.73 19.44 -33.76
N ARG A 36 30.54 20.31 -34.77
CA ARG A 36 30.27 21.75 -34.56
C ARG A 36 28.82 22.03 -34.17
N CYS A 37 27.86 21.25 -34.64
CA CYS A 37 26.46 21.37 -34.20
C CYS A 37 26.27 20.90 -32.75
N ALA A 38 27.05 19.92 -32.30
CA ALA A 38 27.08 19.50 -30.90
C ALA A 38 27.76 20.51 -29.95
N GLN A 39 28.54 21.46 -30.49
CA GLN A 39 29.29 22.43 -29.69
C GLN A 39 28.56 23.78 -29.52
N ASN A 40 27.63 24.11 -30.43
CA ASN A 40 26.84 25.36 -30.42
C ASN A 40 25.40 25.19 -29.90
N LEU A 41 24.96 23.95 -29.64
CA LEU A 41 23.90 23.66 -28.68
C LEU A 41 24.61 23.42 -27.35
N GLY A 42 24.61 24.42 -26.47
CA GLY A 42 25.44 24.47 -25.28
C GLY A 42 25.48 23.15 -24.49
N GLY A 43 26.69 22.70 -24.18
CA GLY A 43 26.94 21.74 -23.11
C GLY A 43 26.83 20.27 -23.50
N VAL A 44 27.99 19.64 -23.68
CA VAL A 44 28.16 18.20 -23.51
C VAL A 44 27.87 17.85 -22.04
N ALA A 45 26.66 17.35 -21.77
CA ALA A 45 26.32 16.47 -20.64
C ALA A 45 24.95 15.80 -20.93
N PRO A 46 24.77 14.51 -20.62
CA PRO A 46 24.09 13.58 -21.51
C PRO A 46 22.57 13.55 -21.36
N SER A 47 21.86 13.63 -22.48
CA SER A 47 20.43 13.27 -22.58
C SER A 47 20.14 11.78 -22.31
N LEU A 48 21.16 10.98 -21.99
CA LEU A 48 21.01 9.63 -21.40
C LEU A 48 20.54 9.68 -19.94
N GLY A 49 20.86 10.75 -19.19
CA GLY A 49 20.33 10.98 -17.84
C GLY A 49 18.89 11.49 -17.83
N VAL A 50 18.37 11.96 -18.98
CA VAL A 50 17.00 12.48 -19.08
C VAL A 50 16.00 11.35 -19.27
N LEU A 51 16.29 10.29 -20.04
CA LEU A 51 15.36 9.15 -20.16
C LEU A 51 15.40 8.23 -18.92
N GLY A 52 16.57 8.02 -18.31
CA GLY A 52 16.69 7.35 -17.01
C GLY A 52 16.09 8.19 -15.87
N GLY A 53 16.38 9.50 -15.84
CA GLY A 53 15.87 10.43 -14.84
C GLY A 53 14.37 10.75 -14.95
N ILE A 54 13.74 10.62 -16.13
CA ILE A 54 12.28 10.72 -16.27
C ILE A 54 11.60 9.45 -15.75
N ALA A 55 12.17 8.26 -15.99
CA ALA A 55 11.63 7.01 -15.47
C ALA A 55 11.86 6.87 -13.94
N GLU A 56 13.07 7.15 -13.46
CA GLU A 56 13.39 7.21 -12.02
C GLU A 56 12.65 8.36 -11.32
N GLY A 57 12.46 9.50 -11.99
CA GLY A 57 11.65 10.62 -11.52
C GLY A 57 10.18 10.24 -11.36
N ALA A 58 9.61 9.52 -12.33
CA ALA A 58 8.24 9.02 -12.22
C ALA A 58 8.10 7.95 -11.13
N LEU A 59 9.09 7.06 -10.99
CA LEU A 59 9.10 5.99 -9.96
C LEU A 59 9.26 6.56 -8.54
N SER A 60 10.09 7.59 -8.38
CA SER A 60 10.34 8.28 -7.11
C SER A 60 9.18 9.16 -6.65
N VAL A 61 8.33 9.63 -7.57
CA VAL A 61 7.04 10.28 -7.25
C VAL A 61 5.94 9.23 -6.98
N TRP A 62 5.95 8.11 -7.70
CA TRP A 62 4.94 7.05 -7.51
C TRP A 62 5.02 6.39 -6.14
N LYS A 63 6.22 6.05 -5.67
CA LYS A 63 6.43 5.34 -4.40
C LYS A 63 5.80 6.06 -3.18
N PRO A 64 6.06 7.36 -2.92
CA PRO A 64 5.44 8.05 -1.79
C PRO A 64 3.92 8.19 -1.96
N ALA A 65 3.41 8.47 -3.17
CA ALA A 65 1.97 8.56 -3.42
C ALA A 65 1.26 7.21 -3.20
N ALA A 66 1.87 6.11 -3.61
CA ALA A 66 1.36 4.77 -3.39
C ALA A 66 1.36 4.39 -1.90
N LEU A 67 2.40 4.78 -1.15
CA LEU A 67 2.46 4.57 0.31
C LEU A 67 1.39 5.38 1.04
N GLU A 68 1.19 6.64 0.66
CA GLU A 68 0.15 7.49 1.25
C GLU A 68 -1.26 6.90 1.03
N ALA A 69 -1.57 6.51 -0.21
CA ALA A 69 -2.84 5.87 -0.54
C ALA A 69 -3.03 4.54 0.20
N ALA A 70 -1.98 3.72 0.32
CA ALA A 70 -2.03 2.46 1.05
C ALA A 70 -2.24 2.66 2.56
N ILE A 71 -1.60 3.67 3.16
CA ILE A 71 -1.78 4.01 4.58
C ILE A 71 -3.21 4.52 4.82
N ALA A 72 -3.76 5.34 3.93
CA ALA A 72 -5.14 5.81 4.04
C ALA A 72 -6.12 4.62 4.01
N ALA A 73 -5.99 3.73 3.02
CA ALA A 73 -6.84 2.54 2.92
C ALA A 73 -6.68 1.58 4.12
N ALA A 74 -5.45 1.43 4.64
CA ALA A 74 -5.20 0.61 5.83
C ALA A 74 -5.87 1.18 7.08
N LYS A 75 -5.87 2.51 7.26
CA LYS A 75 -6.57 3.17 8.37
C LYS A 75 -8.08 3.00 8.27
N GLU A 76 -8.65 3.17 7.09
CA GLU A 76 -10.10 2.97 6.88
C GLU A 76 -10.50 1.52 7.19
N ALA A 77 -9.74 0.55 6.70
CA ALA A 77 -9.97 -0.86 6.98
C ALA A 77 -9.79 -1.20 8.48
N GLY A 78 -8.78 -0.62 9.11
CA GLY A 78 -8.52 -0.75 10.55
C GLY A 78 -9.68 -0.24 11.39
N VAL A 79 -10.16 0.98 11.13
CA VAL A 79 -11.29 1.59 11.85
C VAL A 79 -12.57 0.77 11.65
N ALA A 80 -12.85 0.34 10.41
CA ALA A 80 -14.03 -0.47 10.12
C ALA A 80 -14.02 -1.80 10.89
N THR A 81 -12.87 -2.48 10.90
CA THR A 81 -12.71 -3.76 11.60
C THR A 81 -12.75 -3.59 13.11
N GLY A 82 -12.04 -2.59 13.64
CA GLY A 82 -12.02 -2.27 15.07
C GLY A 82 -13.41 -1.94 15.60
N LEU A 83 -14.21 -1.15 14.87
CA LEU A 83 -15.59 -0.85 15.28
C LEU A 83 -16.46 -2.11 15.33
N LEU A 84 -16.33 -3.02 14.37
CA LEU A 84 -17.11 -4.26 14.37
C LEU A 84 -16.74 -5.16 15.55
N GLU A 85 -15.44 -5.40 15.75
CA GLU A 85 -14.95 -6.24 16.86
C GLU A 85 -15.24 -5.62 18.22
N GLY A 86 -15.09 -4.30 18.36
CA GLY A 86 -15.44 -3.59 19.59
C GLY A 86 -16.93 -3.68 19.91
N ILE A 87 -17.80 -3.61 18.90
CA ILE A 87 -19.24 -3.80 19.11
C ILE A 87 -19.57 -5.22 19.57
N GLU A 88 -18.96 -6.22 18.95
CA GLU A 88 -19.14 -7.63 19.31
C GLU A 88 -18.64 -7.91 20.74
N ALA A 89 -17.44 -7.43 21.07
CA ALA A 89 -16.87 -7.52 22.41
C ALA A 89 -17.75 -6.85 23.46
N GLY A 90 -18.27 -5.65 23.16
CA GLY A 90 -19.22 -4.95 24.02
C GLY A 90 -20.49 -5.76 24.28
N ARG A 91 -21.11 -6.35 23.25
CA ARG A 91 -22.30 -7.21 23.44
C ARG A 91 -21.98 -8.42 24.31
N ASN A 92 -20.87 -9.10 24.04
CA ASN A 92 -20.46 -10.28 24.79
C ASN A 92 -20.19 -9.92 26.26
N ALA A 93 -19.59 -8.76 26.53
CA ALA A 93 -19.38 -8.25 27.87
C ALA A 93 -20.70 -7.95 28.61
N VAL A 94 -21.70 -7.37 27.93
CA VAL A 94 -23.05 -7.19 28.52
C VAL A 94 -23.65 -8.54 28.90
N ILE A 95 -23.64 -9.50 27.98
CA ILE A 95 -24.23 -10.83 28.22
C ILE A 95 -23.51 -11.52 29.38
N GLY A 96 -22.17 -11.53 29.38
CA GLY A 96 -21.36 -12.11 30.43
C GLY A 96 -21.60 -11.45 31.79
N GLY A 97 -21.57 -10.12 31.85
CA GLY A 97 -21.80 -9.37 33.08
C GLY A 97 -23.21 -9.57 33.64
N LEU A 98 -24.22 -9.67 32.78
CA LEU A 98 -25.58 -10.00 33.21
C LEU A 98 -25.69 -11.43 33.75
N GLN A 99 -25.01 -12.40 33.14
CA GLN A 99 -24.96 -13.78 33.63
C GLN A 99 -24.27 -13.87 34.99
N GLU A 100 -23.11 -13.23 35.13
CA GLU A 100 -22.27 -13.38 36.31
C GLU A 100 -22.74 -12.53 37.50
N HIS A 101 -23.17 -11.29 37.27
CA HIS A 101 -23.49 -10.35 38.35
C HIS A 101 -24.99 -10.18 38.59
N PHE A 102 -25.83 -10.44 37.58
CA PHE A 102 -27.28 -10.26 37.68
C PHE A 102 -28.07 -11.58 37.67
N PHE A 103 -27.39 -12.73 37.55
CA PHE A 103 -27.99 -14.07 37.67
C PHE A 103 -29.19 -14.25 36.73
N ILE A 104 -29.09 -13.72 35.51
CA ILE A 104 -30.21 -13.72 34.56
C ILE A 104 -30.67 -15.14 34.19
N LYS A 105 -29.77 -16.12 34.27
CA LYS A 105 -30.06 -17.53 33.99
C LYS A 105 -30.93 -18.13 35.10
N GLU A 106 -30.59 -17.87 36.35
CA GLU A 106 -31.36 -18.27 37.53
C GLU A 106 -32.72 -17.56 37.57
N LEU A 107 -32.79 -16.34 37.03
CA LEU A 107 -34.02 -15.56 36.88
C LEU A 107 -34.86 -15.98 35.67
N GLY A 108 -34.42 -16.94 34.86
CA GLY A 108 -35.16 -17.43 33.68
C GLY A 108 -35.21 -16.44 32.51
N ILE A 109 -34.31 -15.45 32.48
CA ILE A 109 -34.17 -14.50 31.38
C ILE A 109 -33.19 -15.11 30.36
N ASN A 110 -33.75 -15.82 29.39
CA ASN A 110 -32.97 -16.60 28.42
C ASN A 110 -32.59 -15.82 27.15
N SER A 111 -33.33 -14.75 26.83
CA SER A 111 -33.05 -13.90 25.67
C SER A 111 -32.85 -12.47 26.14
N LEU A 112 -31.73 -11.88 25.72
CA LEU A 112 -31.38 -10.49 25.99
C LEU A 112 -31.49 -9.61 24.74
N ASP A 113 -31.73 -10.20 23.58
CA ASP A 113 -31.66 -9.53 22.28
C ASP A 113 -32.62 -8.34 22.18
N SER A 114 -33.80 -8.46 22.80
CA SER A 114 -34.81 -7.40 22.83
C SER A 114 -34.38 -6.15 23.62
N PHE A 115 -33.43 -6.27 24.54
CA PHE A 115 -32.98 -5.16 25.36
C PHE A 115 -31.84 -4.36 24.70
N PHE A 116 -31.18 -4.93 23.68
CA PHE A 116 -30.15 -4.22 22.94
C PHE A 116 -30.80 -3.20 22.00
N THR A 117 -30.40 -1.93 22.13
CA THR A 117 -30.92 -0.84 21.30
C THR A 117 -30.09 -0.67 20.05
N THR A 118 -28.80 -0.37 20.20
CA THR A 118 -27.89 -0.11 19.09
C THR A 118 -26.48 -0.46 19.52
N LYS A 119 -25.72 -1.14 18.65
CA LYS A 119 -24.37 -1.64 18.96
C LYS A 119 -24.41 -2.55 20.20
N TYR A 120 -23.81 -2.11 21.30
CA TYR A 120 -23.76 -2.80 22.59
C TYR A 120 -24.55 -2.06 23.68
N TYR A 121 -25.25 -0.96 23.33
CA TYR A 121 -26.12 -0.26 24.28
C TYR A 121 -27.40 -1.06 24.53
N PHE A 122 -27.91 -0.96 25.76
CA PHE A 122 -29.09 -1.66 26.20
C PHE A 122 -30.01 -0.75 27.03
N ASP A 123 -31.32 -1.03 27.02
CA ASP A 123 -32.29 -0.27 27.81
C ASP A 123 -32.19 -0.64 29.28
N ILE A 124 -31.48 0.20 30.04
CA ILE A 124 -31.25 0.02 31.47
C ILE A 124 -32.57 -0.01 32.25
N LYS A 125 -33.55 0.82 31.88
CA LYS A 125 -34.79 0.98 32.65
C LYS A 125 -35.71 -0.21 32.44
N GLU A 126 -35.87 -0.63 31.19
CA GLU A 126 -36.67 -1.80 30.85
C GLU A 126 -36.05 -3.07 31.43
N LEU A 127 -34.73 -3.23 31.28
CA LEU A 127 -34.01 -4.39 31.81
C LEU A 127 -34.06 -4.44 33.34
N ALA A 128 -33.88 -3.30 34.04
CA ALA A 128 -34.01 -3.24 35.50
C ALA A 128 -35.40 -3.68 35.98
N THR A 129 -36.44 -3.26 35.26
CA THR A 129 -37.84 -3.62 35.57
C THR A 129 -38.09 -5.10 35.37
N VAL A 130 -37.61 -5.67 34.26
CA VAL A 130 -37.73 -7.11 33.98
C VAL A 130 -36.97 -7.95 35.01
N ILE A 131 -35.74 -7.57 35.35
CA ILE A 131 -34.93 -8.25 36.38
C ILE A 131 -35.66 -8.22 37.72
N LEU A 132 -36.21 -7.07 38.12
CA LEU A 132 -36.95 -6.95 39.38
C LEU A 132 -38.19 -7.87 39.40
N ASN A 133 -38.95 -7.89 38.31
CA ASN A 133 -40.16 -8.72 38.19
C ASN A 133 -39.83 -10.20 38.23
N GLN A 134 -38.81 -10.65 37.50
CA GLN A 134 -38.37 -12.05 37.54
C GLN A 134 -37.82 -12.45 38.90
N ARG A 135 -37.03 -11.56 39.53
CA ARG A 135 -36.58 -11.77 40.89
C ARG A 135 -37.76 -11.92 41.85
N ASN A 136 -38.81 -11.11 41.72
CA ASN A 136 -40.00 -11.25 42.57
C ASN A 136 -40.77 -12.55 42.27
N ALA A 137 -40.82 -12.99 41.01
CA ALA A 137 -41.45 -14.27 40.64
C ALA A 137 -40.68 -15.49 41.15
N MET A 138 -39.35 -15.40 41.24
CA MET A 138 -38.47 -16.50 41.63
C MET A 138 -38.19 -16.54 43.14
N CYS A 139 -38.03 -15.38 43.77
CA CYS A 139 -37.65 -15.20 45.17
C CYS A 139 -38.76 -14.64 46.08
N GLY A 140 -39.90 -14.25 45.50
CA GLY A 140 -41.10 -13.85 46.23
C GLY A 140 -41.88 -15.03 46.80
N LEU A 141 -43.15 -14.81 47.15
CA LEU A 141 -44.03 -15.84 47.73
C LEU A 141 -45.12 -16.25 46.73
N PRO A 142 -45.31 -17.55 46.42
CA PRO A 142 -44.50 -18.69 46.87
C PRO A 142 -43.11 -18.71 46.22
N ARG A 143 -42.10 -19.15 46.98
CA ARG A 143 -40.69 -19.06 46.59
C ARG A 143 -40.30 -20.25 45.70
N LYS A 144 -39.71 -19.98 44.53
CA LYS A 144 -39.29 -21.00 43.55
C LYS A 144 -37.81 -21.36 43.66
N LEU A 145 -36.96 -20.38 43.97
CA LEU A 145 -35.54 -20.57 44.22
C LEU A 145 -35.25 -20.73 45.73
N GLY A 146 -34.11 -21.36 46.06
CA GLY A 146 -33.66 -21.51 47.44
C GLY A 146 -33.34 -20.15 48.11
N GLU A 147 -33.43 -20.10 49.44
CA GLU A 147 -33.17 -18.87 50.21
C GLU A 147 -31.77 -18.31 49.95
N ASP A 148 -30.75 -19.17 49.93
CA ASP A 148 -29.35 -18.76 49.70
C ASP A 148 -29.14 -18.19 48.29
N THR A 149 -29.72 -18.85 47.27
CA THR A 149 -29.69 -18.36 45.89
C THR A 149 -30.36 -16.98 45.79
N CYS A 150 -31.53 -16.82 46.42
CA CYS A 150 -32.23 -15.55 46.45
C CYS A 150 -31.44 -14.46 47.18
N LYS A 151 -30.72 -14.81 48.25
CA LYS A 151 -29.83 -13.88 48.94
C LYS A 151 -28.69 -13.41 48.03
N GLN A 152 -28.06 -14.32 47.29
CA GLN A 152 -27.01 -13.97 46.32
C GLN A 152 -27.55 -13.07 45.21
N ILE A 153 -28.69 -13.41 44.62
CA ILE A 153 -29.35 -12.60 43.59
C ILE A 153 -29.62 -11.19 44.14
N ASN A 154 -30.18 -11.08 45.34
CA ASN A 154 -30.51 -9.79 45.94
C ASN A 154 -29.29 -8.87 46.13
N ILE A 155 -28.15 -9.46 46.51
CA ILE A 155 -26.88 -8.77 46.66
C ILE A 155 -26.29 -8.40 45.29
N GLY A 156 -26.36 -9.31 44.32
CA GLY A 156 -25.86 -9.13 42.95
C GLY A 156 -26.57 -7.99 42.21
N ILE A 157 -27.90 -7.92 42.31
CA ILE A 157 -28.70 -6.86 41.68
C ILE A 157 -28.77 -5.58 42.52
N GLY A 158 -28.19 -5.56 43.72
CA GLY A 158 -28.12 -4.36 44.57
C GLY A 158 -29.37 -4.03 45.39
N THR A 159 -30.35 -4.94 45.47
CA THR A 159 -31.56 -4.74 46.29
C THR A 159 -31.31 -4.93 47.79
N ILE A 160 -30.26 -5.66 48.16
CA ILE A 160 -29.80 -5.83 49.54
C ILE A 160 -28.28 -5.58 49.58
N GLY A 161 -27.82 -4.77 50.55
CA GLY A 161 -26.39 -4.57 50.80
C GLY A 161 -25.74 -5.79 51.45
N ARG A 162 -24.40 -5.91 51.38
CA ARG A 162 -23.68 -7.04 52.01
C ARG A 162 -23.93 -7.18 53.53
N ASN A 163 -24.30 -6.07 54.17
CA ASN A 163 -24.57 -5.99 55.59
C ASN A 163 -26.04 -6.34 55.95
N GLY A 164 -26.86 -6.69 54.96
CA GLY A 164 -28.28 -7.01 55.14
C GLY A 164 -29.23 -5.80 55.07
N GLU A 165 -28.70 -4.60 54.88
CA GLU A 165 -29.50 -3.38 54.69
C GLU A 165 -30.30 -3.44 53.38
N ARG A 166 -31.58 -3.08 53.44
CA ARG A 166 -32.45 -3.07 52.27
C ARG A 166 -32.27 -1.77 51.51
N ALA A 167 -32.02 -1.87 50.20
CA ALA A 167 -31.98 -0.71 49.32
C ALA A 167 -33.38 -0.10 49.17
N ALA A 168 -33.45 1.09 48.57
CA ALA A 168 -34.72 1.73 48.26
C ALA A 168 -35.60 0.79 47.41
N PRO A 169 -36.91 0.70 47.70
CA PRO A 169 -37.82 -0.14 46.94
C PRO A 169 -37.93 0.33 45.49
N GLY A 170 -38.07 -0.62 44.56
CA GLY A 170 -38.18 -0.37 43.13
C GLY A 170 -36.92 -0.73 42.33
N PRO A 171 -36.88 -0.39 41.03
CA PRO A 171 -35.80 -0.79 40.12
C PRO A 171 -34.53 0.05 40.26
N GLY A 172 -34.59 1.19 40.96
CA GLY A 172 -33.48 2.16 41.06
C GLY A 172 -32.10 1.57 41.44
N PRO A 173 -32.00 0.68 42.44
CA PRO A 173 -30.73 0.04 42.77
C PRO A 173 -30.16 -0.84 41.65
N ILE A 174 -31.05 -1.50 40.89
CA ILE A 174 -30.68 -2.34 39.73
C ILE A 174 -30.23 -1.44 38.58
N GLU A 175 -30.93 -0.34 38.32
CA GLU A 175 -30.53 0.65 37.32
C GLU A 175 -29.13 1.21 37.61
N GLN A 176 -28.80 1.48 38.88
CA GLN A 176 -27.46 1.96 39.24
C GLN A 176 -26.37 0.93 38.92
N ARG A 177 -26.63 -0.35 39.21
CA ARG A 177 -25.68 -1.42 38.85
C ARG A 177 -25.56 -1.62 37.36
N LEU A 178 -26.66 -1.58 36.63
CA LEU A 178 -26.67 -1.67 35.17
C LEU A 178 -25.94 -0.48 34.52
N LYS A 179 -26.03 0.72 35.11
CA LYS A 179 -25.21 1.88 34.70
C LYS A 179 -23.71 1.61 34.93
N GLY A 180 -23.34 1.00 36.05
CA GLY A 180 -21.96 0.57 36.31
C GLY A 180 -21.46 -0.41 35.25
N LEU A 181 -22.24 -1.45 34.96
CA LEU A 181 -21.95 -2.41 33.90
C LEU A 181 -21.82 -1.73 32.53
N ALA A 182 -22.68 -0.76 32.23
CA ALA A 182 -22.62 -0.02 30.96
C ALA A 182 -21.32 0.78 30.81
N VAL A 183 -20.72 1.26 31.90
CA VAL A 183 -19.41 1.93 31.88
C VAL A 183 -18.31 0.91 31.57
N GLU A 184 -18.26 -0.21 32.28
CA GLU A 184 -17.25 -1.27 32.07
C GLU A 184 -17.32 -1.87 30.66
N VAL A 185 -18.55 -2.09 30.15
CA VAL A 185 -18.81 -2.55 28.79
C VAL A 185 -18.28 -1.55 27.77
N LYS A 186 -18.53 -0.26 28.00
CA LYS A 186 -18.05 0.80 27.10
C LYS A 186 -16.52 0.81 27.07
N GLU A 187 -15.87 0.76 28.23
CA GLU A 187 -14.40 0.70 28.31
C GLU A 187 -13.85 -0.53 27.58
N THR A 188 -14.50 -1.69 27.75
CA THR A 188 -14.13 -2.92 27.04
C THR A 188 -14.28 -2.78 25.52
N ALA A 189 -15.41 -2.23 25.06
CA ALA A 189 -15.67 -2.02 23.64
C ALA A 189 -14.72 -1.01 23.01
N ASP A 190 -14.42 0.09 23.71
CA ASP A 190 -13.50 1.13 23.25
C ASP A 190 -12.06 0.58 23.19
N TYR A 191 -11.63 -0.19 24.20
CA TYR A 191 -10.32 -0.85 24.22
C TYR A 191 -10.15 -1.83 23.06
N VAL A 192 -11.13 -2.70 22.80
CA VAL A 192 -11.07 -3.64 21.68
C VAL A 192 -11.11 -2.89 20.34
N THR A 193 -11.90 -1.82 20.24
CA THR A 193 -11.92 -0.98 19.03
C THR A 193 -10.55 -0.40 18.73
N GLU A 194 -9.91 0.21 19.73
CA GLU A 194 -8.60 0.85 19.59
C GLU A 194 -7.52 -0.18 19.24
N THR A 195 -7.40 -1.24 20.04
CA THR A 195 -6.37 -2.27 19.86
C THR A 195 -6.50 -3.01 18.52
N THR A 196 -7.71 -3.37 18.10
CA THR A 196 -7.93 -3.98 16.78
C THR A 196 -7.64 -2.99 15.66
N THR A 197 -8.05 -1.73 15.79
CA THR A 197 -7.77 -0.69 14.78
C THR A 197 -6.27 -0.52 14.57
N GLU A 198 -5.50 -0.41 15.66
CA GLU A 198 -4.05 -0.28 15.61
C GLU A 198 -3.39 -1.49 14.97
N LYS A 199 -3.78 -2.70 15.42
CA LYS A 199 -3.23 -3.95 14.90
C LYS A 199 -3.48 -4.13 13.42
N VAL A 200 -4.74 -3.98 12.97
CA VAL A 200 -5.11 -4.15 11.55
C VAL A 200 -4.45 -3.09 10.69
N THR A 201 -4.40 -1.84 11.16
CA THR A 201 -3.69 -0.77 10.45
C THR A 201 -2.20 -1.09 10.31
N ALA A 202 -1.54 -1.55 11.37
CA ALA A 202 -0.12 -1.91 11.33
C ALA A 202 0.15 -3.12 10.40
N GLU A 203 -0.66 -4.16 10.46
CA GLU A 203 -0.53 -5.34 9.60
C GLU A 203 -0.74 -4.98 8.11
N LEU A 204 -1.75 -4.16 7.79
CA LEU A 204 -2.02 -3.74 6.41
C LEU A 204 -0.95 -2.78 5.89
N THR A 205 -0.52 -1.80 6.69
CA THR A 205 0.52 -0.84 6.28
C THR A 205 1.85 -1.55 6.01
N THR A 206 2.25 -2.50 6.86
CA THR A 206 3.49 -3.28 6.66
C THR A 206 3.41 -4.17 5.42
N LYS A 207 2.27 -4.84 5.19
CA LYS A 207 2.03 -5.67 4.00
C LYS A 207 2.10 -4.84 2.72
N GLN A 208 1.41 -3.70 2.69
CA GLN A 208 1.39 -2.82 1.51
C GLN A 208 2.76 -2.17 1.27
N THR A 209 3.44 -1.72 2.33
CA THR A 209 4.80 -1.14 2.23
C THR A 209 5.79 -2.15 1.64
N THR A 210 5.72 -3.41 2.09
CA THR A 210 6.56 -4.49 1.57
C THR A 210 6.28 -4.75 0.08
N ALA A 211 5.02 -4.82 -0.31
CA ALA A 211 4.63 -5.00 -1.71
C ALA A 211 5.09 -3.83 -2.60
N ILE A 212 4.90 -2.59 -2.15
CA ILE A 212 5.35 -1.39 -2.86
C ILE A 212 6.88 -1.38 -2.98
N ASN A 213 7.61 -1.70 -1.91
CA ASN A 213 9.07 -1.78 -1.97
C ASN A 213 9.57 -2.87 -2.93
N ALA A 214 8.94 -4.05 -2.93
CA ALA A 214 9.29 -5.13 -3.85
C ALA A 214 9.05 -4.73 -5.32
N THR A 215 7.91 -4.11 -5.62
CA THR A 215 7.62 -3.60 -6.97
C THR A 215 8.59 -2.49 -7.39
N TYR A 216 8.89 -1.54 -6.50
CA TYR A 216 9.88 -0.48 -6.76
C TYR A 216 11.26 -1.05 -7.07
N ALA A 217 11.76 -1.99 -6.25
CA ALA A 217 13.05 -2.64 -6.47
C ALA A 217 13.10 -3.39 -7.81
N SER A 218 12.00 -4.04 -8.20
CA SER A 218 11.93 -4.71 -9.51
C SER A 218 12.08 -3.72 -10.67
N TYR A 219 11.40 -2.57 -10.62
CA TYR A 219 11.54 -1.52 -11.64
C TYR A 219 12.93 -0.89 -11.64
N GLU A 220 13.52 -0.62 -10.47
CA GLU A 220 14.87 -0.10 -10.34
C GLU A 220 15.90 -1.02 -11.01
N ILE A 221 15.82 -2.33 -10.77
CA ILE A 221 16.69 -3.32 -11.42
C ILE A 221 16.52 -3.29 -12.95
N THR A 222 15.29 -3.22 -13.45
CA THR A 222 15.05 -3.15 -14.90
C THR A 222 15.63 -1.88 -15.53
N ILE A 223 15.54 -0.74 -14.84
CA ILE A 223 16.11 0.54 -15.29
C ILE A 223 17.63 0.44 -15.33
N ILE A 224 18.28 -0.06 -14.26
CA ILE A 224 19.74 -0.23 -14.20
C ILE A 224 20.24 -1.17 -15.32
N ALA A 225 19.57 -2.30 -15.52
CA ALA A 225 19.91 -3.24 -16.59
C ALA A 225 19.84 -2.59 -17.98
N SER A 226 18.82 -1.76 -18.22
CA SER A 226 18.67 -1.02 -19.49
C SER A 226 19.81 -0.01 -19.71
N ILE A 227 20.22 0.72 -18.66
CA ILE A 227 21.32 1.69 -18.72
C ILE A 227 22.65 0.98 -19.02
N ILE A 228 22.93 -0.14 -18.34
CA ILE A 228 24.14 -0.93 -18.58
C ILE A 228 24.17 -1.42 -20.03
N ALA A 229 23.05 -1.95 -20.55
CA ALA A 229 22.97 -2.39 -21.94
C ALA A 229 23.29 -1.26 -22.94
N ILE A 230 22.76 -0.06 -22.71
CA ILE A 230 23.05 1.12 -23.56
C ILE A 230 24.55 1.47 -23.51
N ILE A 231 25.16 1.48 -22.32
CA ILE A 231 26.60 1.76 -22.16
C ILE A 231 27.46 0.76 -22.93
N VAL A 232 27.12 -0.54 -22.88
CA VAL A 232 27.85 -1.58 -23.64
C VAL A 232 27.75 -1.34 -25.15
N ILE A 233 26.57 -1.00 -25.67
CA ILE A 233 26.38 -0.71 -27.10
C ILE A 233 27.23 0.50 -27.52
N VAL A 234 27.23 1.58 -26.72
CA VAL A 234 28.03 2.78 -27.01
C VAL A 234 29.53 2.48 -26.98
N LEU A 235 30.01 1.68 -26.03
CA LEU A 235 31.42 1.27 -25.94
C LEU A 235 31.85 0.48 -27.19
N ILE A 236 31.04 -0.47 -27.65
CA ILE A 236 31.32 -1.24 -28.87
C ILE A 236 31.42 -0.31 -30.08
N MET A 237 30.46 0.63 -30.23
CA MET A 237 30.48 1.63 -31.30
C MET A 237 31.76 2.46 -31.30
N VAL A 238 32.22 2.90 -30.13
CA VAL A 238 33.46 3.69 -29.99
C VAL A 238 34.69 2.85 -30.37
N ILE A 239 34.78 1.60 -29.94
CA ILE A 239 35.90 0.70 -30.28
C ILE A 239 35.96 0.49 -31.80
N ILE A 240 34.82 0.14 -32.42
CA ILE A 240 34.73 -0.05 -33.88
C ILE A 240 35.13 1.24 -34.60
N TYR A 241 34.62 2.39 -34.14
CA TYR A 241 34.97 3.70 -34.69
C TYR A 241 36.47 3.99 -34.59
N LEU A 242 37.10 3.73 -33.44
CA LEU A 242 38.54 3.93 -33.24
C LEU A 242 39.36 3.01 -34.16
N ILE A 243 38.97 1.75 -34.32
CA ILE A 243 39.62 0.81 -35.25
C ILE A 243 39.51 1.31 -36.70
N LEU A 244 38.31 1.73 -37.12
CA LEU A 244 38.06 2.26 -38.46
C LEU A 244 38.85 3.56 -38.71
N ARG A 245 38.87 4.47 -37.74
CA ARG A 245 39.62 5.72 -37.80
C ARG A 245 41.13 5.49 -37.86
N TYR A 246 41.64 4.55 -37.05
CA TYR A 246 43.04 4.15 -37.08
C TYR A 246 43.44 3.57 -38.45
N ARG A 247 42.59 2.69 -39.01
CA ARG A 247 42.78 2.14 -40.36
C ARG A 247 42.79 3.23 -41.44
N ARG A 248 41.85 4.18 -41.40
CA ARG A 248 41.82 5.32 -42.34
C ARG A 248 43.08 6.17 -42.26
N LYS A 249 43.55 6.53 -41.05
CA LYS A 249 44.79 7.30 -40.88
C LYS A 249 46.02 6.56 -41.40
N LYS A 250 46.14 5.26 -41.13
CA LYS A 250 47.27 4.44 -41.64
C LYS A 250 47.26 4.37 -43.17
N LYS A 251 46.09 4.24 -43.80
CA LYS A 251 45.94 4.26 -45.26
C LYS A 251 46.40 5.60 -45.86
N MET A 252 46.05 6.72 -45.23
CA MET A 252 46.47 8.06 -45.69
C MET A 252 47.98 8.29 -45.56
N LYS A 253 48.61 7.85 -44.45
CA LYS A 253 50.07 7.95 -44.28
C LYS A 253 50.85 7.18 -45.35
N LYS A 254 50.38 5.96 -45.69
CA LYS A 254 50.98 5.18 -46.78
C LYS A 254 50.89 5.90 -48.12
N LYS A 255 49.72 6.48 -48.45
CA LYS A 255 49.54 7.23 -49.71
C LYS A 255 50.50 8.43 -49.83
N LEU A 256 50.74 9.17 -48.75
CA LEU A 256 51.69 10.29 -48.75
C LEU A 256 53.14 9.87 -49.01
N GLN A 257 53.56 8.70 -48.54
CA GLN A 257 54.90 8.17 -48.82
C GLN A 257 55.06 7.78 -50.29
N TYR A 258 54.04 7.17 -50.90
CA TYR A 258 54.07 6.83 -52.33
C TYR A 258 54.12 8.05 -53.24
N ILE A 259 53.43 9.14 -52.89
CA ILE A 259 53.48 10.39 -53.67
C ILE A 259 54.90 10.98 -53.66
N LYS A 260 55.56 10.99 -52.49
CA LYS A 260 56.93 11.52 -52.38
C LYS A 260 57.97 10.73 -53.18
N LEU A 261 57.82 9.41 -53.29
CA LEU A 261 58.73 8.55 -54.05
C LEU A 261 58.60 8.71 -55.58
N LEU A 262 57.53 9.33 -56.07
CA LEU A 262 57.30 9.55 -57.50
C LEU A 262 57.72 10.95 -57.96
N GLU A 263 58.12 11.81 -57.03
CA GLU A 263 58.50 13.21 -57.29
C GLU A 263 60.03 13.42 -57.29
N GLU A 264 60.80 12.39 -56.90
CA GLU A 264 62.25 12.23 -57.18
C GLU A 264 62.45 11.46 -58.49
#